data_AF-A0A6L3SZA0-F1
#
_entry.id   AF-A0A6L3SZA0-F1
#
_cell.length_a   1.000
_cell.length_b   1.000
_cell.length_c   1.000
_cell.angle_alpha   90.00
_cell.angle_beta   90.00
_cell.angle_gamma   90.00
#
_symmetry.space_group_name_H-M   'P 1'
#
loop_
_entity.id
_entity.type
_entity.pdbx_description
1 polymer ?
#
loop_
_entity_poly.entity_id
_entity_poly.type
_entity_poly.pdbx_seq_one_letter_code
_entity_poly.pdbx_strand_id
1 'polypeptide(L)'
;MQPRSKSFDSKADAERWARSLEAELDRCGALPDTRPSENTTLAQILTRYRDQVSPKKRSAVTEIARINAILRRPICHRTLALLSSADLATYRDERLRNVAPATVIRELNTISHAIDTARREWGIHLAQNPCKLVRRPSPPKGRTRRLEGNEEQILLAAADAGRVRYLRPLIVLAIETGMRRSELLALRWEHIDLAKRVAHLPMTKNGTSRDVPLSTRAVETLRALQRGESVTVFTAAPNAVRLAWQRLTRRVELEDLHLHDLRHEAVSRLFEKGFNVAEVASISGHRELRMLTRYTHLRAADLANRMG
;
A
#
# COMPACT_ATOMS: atom_id res chain seq x y z
N MET A 1 -7.13 -37.55 29.74
CA MET A 1 -7.58 -36.18 29.43
C MET A 1 -7.77 -35.48 30.76
N GLN A 2 -7.04 -34.39 31.07
CA GLN A 2 -7.25 -33.68 32.33
C GLN A 2 -8.58 -32.91 32.26
N PRO A 3 -9.36 -32.85 33.37
CA PRO A 3 -10.63 -32.15 33.40
C PRO A 3 -10.42 -30.64 33.20
N ARG A 4 -11.24 -30.02 32.33
CA ARG A 4 -11.29 -28.56 32.18
C ARG A 4 -12.39 -28.01 33.07
N SER A 5 -12.02 -27.08 33.95
CA SER A 5 -12.96 -26.38 34.82
C SER A 5 -12.87 -24.87 34.59
N LYS A 6 -14.03 -24.22 34.50
CA LYS A 6 -14.15 -22.76 34.48
C LYS A 6 -15.27 -22.37 35.45
N SER A 7 -15.05 -21.32 36.23
CA SER A 7 -16.06 -20.82 37.17
C SER A 7 -17.02 -19.86 36.46
N PHE A 8 -18.30 -19.92 36.84
CA PHE A 8 -19.37 -19.09 36.27
C PHE A 8 -20.26 -18.58 37.40
N ASP A 9 -20.81 -17.37 37.21
CA ASP A 9 -21.73 -16.76 38.17
C ASP A 9 -23.14 -17.36 38.10
N SER A 10 -23.49 -18.04 36.99
CA SER A 10 -24.77 -18.72 36.81
C SER A 10 -24.64 -20.14 36.28
N LYS A 11 -25.53 -21.03 36.73
CA LYS A 11 -25.62 -22.41 36.24
C LYS A 11 -25.91 -22.48 34.74
N ALA A 12 -26.75 -21.58 34.23
CA ALA A 12 -27.10 -21.52 32.81
C ALA A 12 -25.89 -21.16 31.92
N ASP A 13 -24.97 -20.33 32.41
CA ASP A 13 -23.72 -20.01 31.70
C ASP A 13 -22.75 -21.19 31.69
N ALA A 14 -22.65 -21.90 32.83
CA ALA A 14 -21.84 -23.11 32.93
C ALA A 14 -22.33 -24.19 31.96
N GLU A 15 -23.65 -24.41 31.87
CA GLU A 15 -24.26 -25.39 30.96
C GLU A 15 -24.11 -25.00 29.48
N ARG A 16 -24.22 -23.71 29.14
CA ARG A 16 -23.97 -23.24 27.77
C ARG A 16 -22.52 -23.43 27.36
N TRP A 17 -21.59 -23.15 28.28
CA TRP A 17 -20.17 -23.36 28.05
C TRP A 17 -19.84 -24.86 27.88
N ALA A 18 -20.37 -25.72 28.75
CA ALA A 18 -20.20 -27.17 28.64
C ALA A 18 -20.72 -27.70 27.30
N ARG A 19 -21.94 -27.33 26.91
CA ARG A 19 -22.53 -27.70 25.60
C ARG A 19 -21.71 -27.19 24.41
N SER A 20 -21.11 -26.01 24.52
CA SER A 20 -20.24 -25.48 23.45
C SER A 20 -18.94 -26.25 23.31
N LEU A 21 -18.37 -26.73 24.44
CA LEU A 21 -17.19 -27.61 24.44
C LEU A 21 -17.54 -28.98 23.88
N GLU A 22 -18.66 -29.56 24.28
CA GLU A 22 -19.15 -30.85 23.77
C GLU A 22 -19.39 -30.77 22.26
N ALA A 23 -20.08 -29.74 21.77
CA ALA A 23 -20.28 -29.53 20.34
C ALA A 23 -18.98 -29.28 19.55
N GLU A 24 -17.94 -28.72 20.18
CA GLU A 24 -16.60 -28.60 19.57
C GLU A 24 -15.84 -29.93 19.58
N LEU A 25 -15.95 -30.73 20.66
CA LEU A 25 -15.41 -32.08 20.76
C LEU A 25 -16.03 -33.00 19.69
N ASP A 26 -17.36 -32.96 19.54
CA ASP A 26 -18.09 -33.74 18.55
C ASP A 26 -17.70 -33.38 17.11
N ARG A 27 -17.39 -32.10 16.87
CA ARG A 27 -16.96 -31.62 15.53
C ARG A 27 -15.51 -31.90 15.21
N CYS A 28 -14.62 -31.86 16.20
CA CYS A 28 -13.16 -31.90 15.96
C CYS A 28 -12.50 -33.19 16.46
N GLY A 29 -13.23 -34.08 17.14
CA GLY A 29 -12.71 -35.31 17.77
C GLY A 29 -11.81 -35.07 19.00
N ALA A 30 -11.44 -33.82 19.29
CA ALA A 30 -10.65 -33.40 20.44
C ALA A 30 -10.95 -31.94 20.80
N LEU A 31 -10.85 -31.61 22.08
CA LEU A 31 -10.96 -30.22 22.54
C LEU A 31 -9.68 -29.45 22.16
N PRO A 32 -9.81 -28.24 21.58
CA PRO A 32 -8.65 -27.43 21.22
C PRO A 32 -7.81 -27.11 22.45
N ASP A 33 -6.49 -27.32 22.40
CA ASP A 33 -5.59 -26.94 23.48
C ASP A 33 -5.55 -25.40 23.61
N THR A 34 -5.90 -24.87 24.77
CA THR A 34 -5.96 -23.43 25.08
C THR A 34 -4.68 -22.94 25.75
N ARG A 35 -3.84 -23.85 26.25
CA ARG A 35 -2.54 -23.50 26.87
C ARG A 35 -1.65 -22.68 25.91
N PRO A 36 -1.60 -22.97 24.59
CA PRO A 36 -0.86 -22.14 23.65
C PRO A 36 -1.34 -20.70 23.59
N SER A 37 -2.64 -20.40 23.69
CA SER A 37 -3.15 -19.02 23.64
C SER A 37 -3.03 -18.29 24.98
N GLU A 38 -3.00 -19.01 26.09
CA GLU A 38 -2.73 -18.48 27.43
C GLU A 38 -1.26 -18.11 27.63
N ASN A 39 -0.33 -18.91 27.09
CA ASN A 39 1.11 -18.68 27.25
C ASN A 39 1.73 -17.83 26.13
N THR A 40 1.07 -17.71 24.99
CA THR A 40 1.59 -16.92 23.86
C THR A 40 1.09 -15.49 23.93
N THR A 41 2.04 -14.56 23.99
CA THR A 41 1.82 -13.12 23.90
C THR A 41 1.70 -12.63 22.48
N LEU A 42 1.08 -11.46 22.31
CA LEU A 42 1.06 -10.78 21.02
C LEU A 42 2.49 -10.46 20.53
N ALA A 43 3.42 -10.13 21.42
CA ALA A 43 4.84 -9.92 21.09
C ALA A 43 5.46 -11.13 20.41
N GLN A 44 5.25 -12.33 20.94
CA GLN A 44 5.80 -13.57 20.40
C GLN A 44 5.25 -13.87 19.00
N ILE A 45 3.94 -13.69 18.79
CA ILE A 45 3.33 -13.84 17.47
C ILE A 45 3.89 -12.84 16.47
N LEU A 46 3.97 -11.56 16.84
CA LEU A 46 4.46 -10.52 15.95
C LEU A 46 5.94 -10.74 15.60
N THR A 47 6.74 -11.20 16.56
CA THR A 47 8.15 -11.55 16.35
C THR A 47 8.26 -12.72 15.38
N ARG A 48 7.54 -13.83 15.61
CA ARG A 48 7.52 -14.97 14.70
C ARG A 48 7.04 -14.57 13.31
N TYR A 49 6.01 -13.73 13.23
CA TYR A 49 5.48 -13.23 11.96
C TYR A 49 6.49 -12.38 11.19
N ARG A 50 7.19 -11.48 11.89
CA ARG A 50 8.25 -10.64 11.35
C ARG A 50 9.39 -11.46 10.75
N ASP A 51 9.72 -12.60 11.36
CA ASP A 51 10.89 -13.40 11.00
C ASP A 51 10.56 -14.48 9.97
N GLN A 52 9.33 -15.04 9.98
CA GLN A 52 8.95 -16.16 9.11
C GLN A 52 8.06 -15.77 7.92
N VAL A 53 7.23 -14.72 8.08
CA VAL A 53 6.19 -14.36 7.09
C VAL A 53 6.51 -13.07 6.37
N SER A 54 6.83 -12.00 7.10
CA SER A 54 7.15 -10.70 6.52
C SER A 54 8.30 -10.72 5.49
N PRO A 55 9.39 -11.50 5.64
CA PRO A 55 10.48 -11.52 4.66
C PRO A 55 10.07 -12.09 3.30
N LYS A 56 9.02 -12.91 3.27
CA LYS A 56 8.45 -13.46 2.02
C LYS A 56 7.62 -12.43 1.25
N LYS A 57 7.34 -11.26 1.84
CA LYS A 57 6.52 -10.20 1.22
C LYS A 57 7.37 -9.13 0.57
N ARG A 58 6.83 -8.49 -0.47
CA ARG A 58 7.45 -7.30 -1.11
C ARG A 58 7.61 -6.13 -0.16
N SER A 59 6.68 -5.98 0.78
CA SER A 59 6.71 -4.92 1.78
C SER A 59 7.51 -5.30 3.02
N ALA A 60 8.37 -6.34 2.95
CA ALA A 60 9.14 -6.86 4.08
C ALA A 60 9.78 -5.74 4.91
N VAL A 61 10.61 -4.90 4.28
CA VAL A 61 11.36 -3.83 4.98
C VAL A 61 10.43 -2.91 5.77
N THR A 62 9.36 -2.41 5.14
CA THR A 62 8.41 -1.50 5.79
C THR A 62 7.50 -2.20 6.80
N GLU A 63 7.12 -3.45 6.55
CA GLU A 63 6.30 -4.24 7.47
C GLU A 63 7.10 -4.64 8.72
N ILE A 64 8.36 -5.06 8.56
CA ILE A 64 9.29 -5.37 9.65
C ILE A 64 9.52 -4.12 10.52
N ALA A 65 9.82 -2.97 9.91
CA ALA A 65 9.96 -1.71 10.65
C ALA A 65 8.69 -1.36 11.44
N ARG A 66 7.51 -1.58 10.86
CA ARG A 66 6.22 -1.39 11.53
C ARG A 66 6.04 -2.36 12.69
N ILE A 67 6.34 -3.65 12.50
CA ILE A 67 6.24 -4.65 13.56
C ILE A 67 7.17 -4.29 14.72
N ASN A 68 8.41 -3.90 14.44
CA ASN A 68 9.35 -3.45 15.47
C ASN A 68 8.84 -2.23 16.24
N ALA A 69 8.11 -1.31 15.58
CA ALA A 69 7.46 -0.19 16.26
C ALA A 69 6.26 -0.62 17.11
N ILE A 70 5.48 -1.62 16.68
CA ILE A 70 4.36 -2.19 17.43
C ILE A 70 4.87 -2.95 18.67
N LEU A 71 5.96 -3.73 18.53
CA LEU A 71 6.56 -4.53 19.61
C LEU A 71 6.97 -3.69 20.84
N ARG A 72 7.22 -2.39 20.67
CA ARG A 72 7.56 -1.46 21.77
C ARG A 72 6.35 -0.99 22.57
N ARG A 73 5.15 -1.47 22.26
CA ARG A 73 3.88 -0.98 22.83
C ARG A 73 3.33 -1.95 23.89
N PRO A 74 2.69 -1.45 24.97
CA PRO A 74 2.22 -2.29 26.07
C PRO A 74 1.26 -3.41 25.67
N ILE A 75 0.45 -3.21 24.61
CA ILE A 75 -0.46 -4.23 24.08
C ILE A 75 0.24 -5.53 23.70
N CYS A 76 1.55 -5.48 23.38
CA CYS A 76 2.32 -6.66 23.01
C CYS A 76 2.59 -7.61 24.20
N HIS A 77 2.49 -7.14 25.44
CA HIS A 77 2.65 -7.97 26.65
C HIS A 77 1.39 -8.77 27.00
N ARG A 78 0.24 -8.45 26.39
CA ARG A 78 -0.99 -9.22 26.59
C ARG A 78 -0.84 -10.60 25.96
N THR A 79 -1.29 -11.63 26.69
CA THR A 79 -1.51 -12.97 26.13
C THR A 79 -2.68 -12.93 25.17
N LEU A 80 -2.70 -13.83 24.19
CA LEU A 80 -3.79 -13.85 23.23
C LEU A 80 -5.13 -14.23 23.83
N ALA A 81 -5.13 -15.07 24.87
CA ALA A 81 -6.33 -15.41 25.61
C ALA A 81 -6.98 -14.17 26.27
N LEU A 82 -6.16 -13.19 26.69
CA LEU A 82 -6.62 -11.96 27.33
C LEU A 82 -6.70 -10.77 26.37
N LEU A 83 -6.28 -10.92 25.12
CA LEU A 83 -6.30 -9.85 24.13
C LEU A 83 -7.73 -9.60 23.67
N SER A 84 -8.34 -8.53 24.17
CA SER A 84 -9.70 -8.17 23.84
C SER A 84 -9.79 -7.19 22.66
N SER A 85 -11.00 -7.03 22.11
CA SER A 85 -11.28 -5.94 21.16
C SER A 85 -11.14 -4.56 21.81
N ALA A 86 -11.39 -4.45 23.13
CA ALA A 86 -11.23 -3.21 23.89
C ALA A 86 -9.75 -2.78 23.96
N ASP A 87 -8.82 -3.72 24.23
CA ASP A 87 -7.38 -3.41 24.23
C ASP A 87 -6.91 -2.86 22.87
N LEU A 88 -7.40 -3.45 21.78
CA LEU A 88 -7.09 -3.01 20.42
C LEU A 88 -7.75 -1.67 20.05
N ALA A 89 -8.92 -1.37 20.61
CA ALA A 89 -9.57 -0.07 20.47
C ALA A 89 -8.80 1.02 21.23
N THR A 90 -8.37 0.75 22.46
CA THR A 90 -7.48 1.64 23.23
C THR A 90 -6.19 1.89 22.46
N TYR A 91 -5.56 0.84 21.94
CA TYR A 91 -4.38 0.96 21.08
C TYR A 91 -4.66 1.86 19.86
N ARG A 92 -5.77 1.65 19.15
CA ARG A 92 -6.16 2.48 18.01
C ARG A 92 -6.25 3.95 18.41
N ASP A 93 -6.93 4.26 19.52
CA ASP A 93 -7.21 5.63 19.94
C ASP A 93 -5.96 6.35 20.44
N GLU A 94 -5.07 5.67 21.15
CA GLU A 94 -3.75 6.18 21.52
C GLU A 94 -2.88 6.47 20.28
N ARG A 95 -2.92 5.58 19.28
CA ARG A 95 -2.15 5.77 18.05
C ARG A 95 -2.69 6.93 17.22
N LEU A 96 -4.01 7.11 17.16
CA LEU A 96 -4.63 8.22 16.44
C LEU A 96 -4.23 9.61 16.99
N ARG A 97 -3.82 9.71 18.26
CA ARG A 97 -3.27 10.97 18.82
C ARG A 97 -1.92 11.36 18.21
N ASN A 98 -1.17 10.41 17.65
CA ASN A 98 0.22 10.60 17.26
C ASN A 98 0.49 10.36 15.77
N VAL A 99 -0.36 9.58 15.08
CA VAL A 99 -0.15 9.23 13.67
C VAL A 99 -1.43 9.31 12.86
N ALA A 100 -1.27 9.51 11.56
CA ALA A 100 -2.39 9.55 10.61
C ALA A 100 -3.21 8.24 10.62
N PRO A 101 -4.53 8.31 10.35
CA PRO A 101 -5.42 7.13 10.31
C PRO A 101 -4.91 5.99 9.43
N ALA A 102 -4.31 6.31 8.27
CA ALA A 102 -3.75 5.31 7.36
C ALA A 102 -2.62 4.47 7.99
N THR A 103 -1.86 5.04 8.93
CA THR A 103 -0.82 4.31 9.66
C THR A 103 -1.44 3.34 10.65
N VAL A 104 -2.43 3.78 11.42
CA VAL A 104 -3.16 2.94 12.39
C VAL A 104 -3.85 1.76 11.68
N ILE A 105 -4.50 2.01 10.54
CA ILE A 105 -5.12 0.95 9.72
C ILE A 105 -4.07 -0.12 9.34
N ARG A 106 -2.89 0.31 8.90
CA ARG A 106 -1.80 -0.60 8.51
C ARG A 106 -1.24 -1.39 9.70
N GLU A 107 -1.10 -0.77 10.87
CA GLU A 107 -0.69 -1.45 12.10
C GLU A 107 -1.71 -2.52 12.49
N LEU A 108 -2.99 -2.15 12.58
CA LEU A 108 -4.08 -3.08 12.92
C LEU A 108 -4.28 -4.19 11.87
N ASN A 109 -4.00 -3.94 10.58
CA ASN A 109 -4.01 -4.96 9.54
C ASN A 109 -2.86 -5.97 9.71
N THR A 110 -1.67 -5.49 10.07
CA THR A 110 -0.52 -6.35 10.37
C THR A 110 -0.81 -7.23 11.59
N ILE A 111 -1.34 -6.66 12.67
CA ILE A 111 -1.73 -7.42 13.87
C ILE A 111 -2.80 -8.45 13.52
N SER A 112 -3.86 -8.04 12.82
CA SER A 112 -4.94 -8.93 12.43
C SER A 112 -4.43 -10.13 11.61
N HIS A 113 -3.54 -9.90 10.64
CA HIS A 113 -3.01 -10.98 9.82
C HIS A 113 -2.05 -11.88 10.62
N ALA A 114 -1.24 -11.34 11.52
CA ALA A 114 -0.37 -12.15 12.37
C ALA A 114 -1.20 -13.10 13.27
N ILE A 115 -2.31 -12.62 13.84
CA ILE A 115 -3.25 -13.44 14.61
C ILE A 115 -3.92 -14.49 13.73
N ASP A 116 -4.38 -14.14 12.52
CA ASP A 116 -4.98 -15.12 11.61
C ASP A 116 -3.98 -16.20 11.16
N THR A 117 -2.71 -15.83 10.92
CA THR A 117 -1.64 -16.80 10.62
C THR A 117 -1.39 -17.72 11.82
N ALA A 118 -1.28 -17.15 13.02
CA ALA A 118 -1.11 -17.93 14.24
C ALA A 118 -2.22 -18.97 14.44
N ARG A 119 -3.48 -18.56 14.19
CA ARG A 119 -4.66 -19.42 14.29
C ARG A 119 -4.68 -20.56 13.28
N ARG A 120 -4.20 -20.32 12.06
CA ARG A 120 -4.27 -21.28 10.96
C ARG A 120 -3.07 -22.21 10.88
N GLU A 121 -1.88 -21.69 11.18
CA GLU A 121 -0.61 -22.37 10.86
C GLU A 121 0.23 -22.70 12.09
N TRP A 122 0.01 -22.03 13.23
CA TRP A 122 0.87 -22.18 14.41
C TRP A 122 0.20 -22.91 15.59
N GLY A 123 -0.97 -23.51 15.36
CA GLY A 123 -1.70 -24.28 16.38
C GLY A 123 -2.22 -23.42 17.54
N ILE A 124 -2.37 -22.11 17.33
CA ILE A 124 -2.85 -21.19 18.37
C ILE A 124 -4.37 -21.07 18.26
N HIS A 125 -5.08 -21.82 19.09
CA HIS A 125 -6.54 -21.82 19.07
C HIS A 125 -7.12 -20.57 19.75
N LEU A 126 -7.84 -19.78 18.95
CA LEU A 126 -8.65 -18.63 19.37
C LEU A 126 -10.01 -18.74 18.69
N ALA A 127 -11.09 -18.54 19.44
CA ALA A 127 -12.46 -18.60 18.90
C ALA A 127 -12.67 -17.58 17.76
N GLN A 128 -12.16 -16.37 17.93
CA GLN A 128 -12.23 -15.31 16.92
C GLN A 128 -10.99 -14.41 16.98
N ASN A 129 -10.77 -13.66 15.90
CA ASN A 129 -9.71 -12.66 15.86
C ASN A 129 -10.25 -11.32 16.41
N PRO A 130 -9.80 -10.85 17.59
CA PRO A 130 -10.32 -9.64 18.20
C PRO A 130 -10.08 -8.37 17.35
N CYS A 131 -9.07 -8.37 16.46
CA CYS A 131 -8.81 -7.25 15.54
C CYS A 131 -9.89 -7.04 14.49
N LYS A 132 -10.73 -8.05 14.21
CA LYS A 132 -11.83 -7.95 13.24
C LYS A 132 -13.06 -7.28 13.84
N LEU A 133 -13.19 -7.27 15.16
CA LEU A 133 -14.28 -6.61 15.87
C LEU A 133 -14.05 -5.11 16.06
N VAL A 134 -12.81 -4.65 15.89
CA VAL A 134 -12.46 -3.24 16.08
C VAL A 134 -12.78 -2.44 14.83
N ARG A 135 -13.64 -1.42 15.00
CA ARG A 135 -13.91 -0.43 13.96
C ARG A 135 -12.62 0.27 13.55
N ARG A 136 -12.31 0.23 12.25
CA ARG A 136 -11.17 0.93 11.67
C ARG A 136 -11.47 2.41 11.53
N PRO A 137 -10.47 3.30 11.71
CA PRO A 137 -10.67 4.71 11.44
C PRO A 137 -10.88 4.91 9.94
N SER A 138 -11.53 6.02 9.58
CA SER A 138 -11.76 6.35 8.18
C SER A 138 -10.42 6.57 7.46
N PRO A 139 -10.19 5.94 6.30
CA PRO A 139 -9.00 6.23 5.52
C PRO A 139 -9.03 7.70 5.06
N PRO A 140 -7.87 8.37 4.96
CA PRO A 140 -7.83 9.72 4.42
C PRO A 140 -8.33 9.72 2.97
N LYS A 141 -8.93 10.84 2.56
CA LYS A 141 -9.31 11.05 1.16
C LYS A 141 -8.06 10.96 0.28
N GLY A 142 -8.22 10.43 -0.93
CA GLY A 142 -7.15 10.41 -1.92
C GLY A 142 -6.72 11.83 -2.30
N ARG A 143 -5.44 12.02 -2.59
CA ARG A 143 -4.91 13.32 -3.06
C ARG A 143 -5.47 13.66 -4.45
N THR A 144 -5.79 14.92 -4.66
CA THR A 144 -6.32 15.48 -5.92
C THR A 144 -5.44 16.58 -6.50
N ARG A 145 -4.25 16.80 -5.93
CA ARG A 145 -3.29 17.80 -6.41
C ARG A 145 -2.89 17.51 -7.86
N ARG A 146 -3.00 18.52 -8.72
CA ARG A 146 -2.61 18.56 -10.13
C ARG A 146 -1.59 19.67 -10.36
N LEU A 147 -0.86 19.67 -11.47
CA LEU A 147 -0.01 20.83 -11.79
C LEU A 147 -0.88 22.02 -12.20
N GLU A 148 -0.56 23.21 -11.68
CA GLU A 148 -1.32 24.44 -11.90
C GLU A 148 -0.49 25.50 -12.60
N GLY A 149 -1.11 26.31 -13.47
CA GLY A 149 -0.44 27.42 -14.16
C GLY A 149 0.85 27.00 -14.88
N ASN A 150 1.97 27.59 -14.45
CA ASN A 150 3.30 27.36 -15.01
C ASN A 150 4.20 26.43 -14.16
N GLU A 151 3.62 25.68 -13.20
CA GLU A 151 4.38 24.81 -12.30
C GLU A 151 5.21 23.75 -13.04
N GLU A 152 4.71 23.19 -14.14
CA GLU A 152 5.47 22.23 -14.94
C GLU A 152 6.74 22.88 -15.50
N GLN A 153 6.62 24.09 -16.06
CA GLN A 153 7.74 24.83 -16.62
C GLN A 153 8.76 25.20 -15.53
N ILE A 154 8.28 25.66 -14.37
CA ILE A 154 9.11 25.99 -13.21
C ILE A 154 9.89 24.75 -12.73
N LEU A 155 9.22 23.60 -12.59
CA LEU A 155 9.84 22.34 -12.17
C LEU A 155 10.92 21.89 -13.15
N LEU A 156 10.65 21.98 -14.45
CA LEU A 156 11.56 21.56 -15.50
C LEU A 156 12.78 22.49 -15.59
N ALA A 157 12.58 23.81 -15.54
CA ALA A 157 13.66 24.79 -15.53
C ALA A 157 14.55 24.64 -14.29
N ALA A 158 13.94 24.42 -13.12
CA ALA A 158 14.71 24.15 -11.91
C ALA A 158 15.46 22.82 -12.00
N ALA A 159 14.86 21.77 -12.56
CA ALA A 159 15.53 20.49 -12.76
C ALA A 159 16.78 20.64 -13.64
N ASP A 160 16.74 21.47 -14.69
CA ASP A 160 17.90 21.79 -15.54
C ASP A 160 18.99 22.56 -14.82
N ALA A 161 18.62 23.54 -13.99
CA ALA A 161 19.57 24.28 -13.16
C ALA A 161 20.15 23.43 -12.01
N GLY A 162 19.64 22.22 -11.78
CA GLY A 162 20.07 21.34 -10.71
C GLY A 162 21.27 20.46 -11.08
N ARG A 163 21.96 19.93 -10.05
CA ARG A 163 23.03 18.93 -10.25
C ARG A 163 22.51 17.54 -10.62
N VAL A 164 21.23 17.26 -10.41
CA VAL A 164 20.62 15.94 -10.59
C VAL A 164 20.09 15.79 -12.01
N ARG A 165 20.96 15.35 -12.93
CA ARG A 165 20.68 15.30 -14.38
C ARG A 165 19.49 14.42 -14.76
N TYR A 166 19.21 13.36 -14.01
CA TYR A 166 18.09 12.47 -14.28
C TYR A 166 16.72 13.03 -13.89
N LEU A 167 16.66 14.16 -13.17
CA LEU A 167 15.42 14.63 -12.57
C LEU A 167 14.44 15.18 -13.62
N ARG A 168 14.92 16.00 -14.57
CA ARG A 168 14.11 16.48 -15.70
C ARG A 168 13.49 15.33 -16.50
N PRO A 169 14.27 14.37 -17.03
CA PRO A 169 13.70 13.27 -17.82
C PRO A 169 12.75 12.41 -16.98
N LEU A 170 13.01 12.24 -15.69
CA LEU A 170 12.10 11.52 -14.79
C LEU A 170 10.75 12.24 -14.62
N ILE A 171 10.74 13.57 -14.51
CA ILE A 171 9.52 14.37 -14.42
C ILE A 171 8.71 14.25 -15.71
N VAL A 172 9.35 14.45 -16.85
CA VAL A 172 8.68 14.35 -18.15
C VAL A 172 8.09 12.96 -18.34
N LEU A 173 8.85 11.89 -18.11
CA LEU A 173 8.33 10.54 -18.24
C LEU A 173 7.20 10.25 -17.24
N ALA A 174 7.25 10.78 -16.02
CA ALA A 174 6.16 10.60 -15.06
C ALA A 174 4.84 11.23 -15.55
N ILE A 175 4.91 12.43 -16.15
CA ILE A 175 3.75 13.15 -16.68
C ILE A 175 3.23 12.51 -17.98
N GLU A 176 4.12 12.07 -18.86
CA GLU A 176 3.75 11.57 -20.18
C GLU A 176 3.25 10.12 -20.16
N THR A 177 3.73 9.29 -19.23
CA THR A 177 3.42 7.84 -19.19
C THR A 177 2.47 7.46 -18.07
N GLY A 178 2.36 8.29 -17.02
CA GLY A 178 1.61 7.96 -15.81
C GLY A 178 2.14 6.74 -15.05
N MET A 179 3.35 6.25 -15.34
CA MET A 179 3.94 5.11 -14.63
C MET A 179 4.11 5.39 -13.12
N ARG A 180 4.04 4.34 -12.28
CA ARG A 180 4.40 4.45 -10.86
C ARG A 180 5.89 4.76 -10.74
N ARG A 181 6.29 5.47 -9.68
CA ARG A 181 7.72 5.74 -9.39
C ARG A 181 8.58 4.48 -9.44
N SER A 182 8.12 3.37 -8.88
CA SER A 182 8.86 2.10 -8.91
C SER A 182 8.96 1.50 -10.31
N GLU A 183 7.96 1.72 -11.17
CA GLU A 183 7.99 1.27 -12.56
C GLU A 183 8.98 2.11 -13.37
N LEU A 184 8.97 3.44 -13.19
CA LEU A 184 9.97 4.34 -13.81
C LEU A 184 11.40 3.95 -13.43
N LEU A 185 11.67 3.72 -12.14
CA LEU A 185 13.02 3.39 -11.66
C LEU A 185 13.47 1.96 -12.00
N ALA A 186 12.53 1.06 -12.28
CA ALA A 186 12.82 -0.30 -12.72
C ALA A 186 12.85 -0.46 -14.24
N LEU A 187 12.54 0.60 -14.99
CA LEU A 187 12.49 0.58 -16.45
C LEU A 187 13.89 0.32 -17.03
N ARG A 188 13.98 -0.66 -17.93
CA ARG A 188 15.22 -1.06 -18.59
C ARG A 188 15.18 -0.74 -20.07
N TRP A 189 16.34 -0.45 -20.66
CA TRP A 189 16.45 -0.12 -22.07
C TRP A 189 15.99 -1.25 -23.00
N GLU A 190 16.22 -2.51 -22.60
CA GLU A 190 15.79 -3.71 -23.35
C GLU A 190 14.27 -3.80 -23.53
N HIS A 191 13.48 -3.15 -22.66
CA HIS A 191 12.03 -3.17 -22.71
C HIS A 191 11.42 -1.96 -23.43
N ILE A 192 12.24 -1.12 -24.07
CA ILE A 192 11.79 0.09 -24.74
C ILE A 192 11.96 -0.07 -26.24
N ASP A 193 10.84 -0.15 -26.95
CA ASP A 193 10.79 -0.08 -28.40
C ASP A 193 10.46 1.37 -28.81
N LEU A 194 11.50 2.13 -29.16
CA LEU A 194 11.35 3.53 -29.60
C LEU A 194 10.76 3.64 -31.02
N ALA A 195 10.79 2.58 -31.83
CA ALA A 195 10.19 2.58 -33.16
C ALA A 195 8.67 2.41 -33.06
N LYS A 196 8.22 1.45 -32.23
CA LYS A 196 6.79 1.26 -31.92
C LYS A 196 6.25 2.27 -30.92
N ARG A 197 7.13 3.03 -30.26
CA ARG A 197 6.81 3.99 -29.17
C ARG A 197 6.11 3.29 -28.00
N VAL A 198 6.64 2.16 -27.57
CA VAL A 198 6.08 1.35 -26.49
C VAL A 198 7.17 1.00 -25.48
N ALA A 199 6.85 1.18 -24.20
CA ALA A 199 7.64 0.64 -23.09
C ALA A 199 6.92 -0.56 -22.48
N HIS A 200 7.54 -1.73 -22.56
CA HIS A 200 7.07 -2.95 -21.91
C HIS A 200 7.43 -2.92 -20.43
N LEU A 201 6.46 -3.14 -19.55
CA LEU A 201 6.72 -3.33 -18.13
C LEU A 201 6.65 -4.83 -17.82
N PRO A 202 7.81 -5.52 -17.83
CA PRO A 202 7.84 -6.95 -17.57
C PRO A 202 7.36 -7.24 -16.17
N MET A 203 6.75 -8.41 -16.02
CA MET A 203 6.16 -8.89 -14.79
C MET A 203 7.09 -8.66 -13.59
N THR A 204 6.66 -7.84 -12.62
CA THR A 204 7.16 -8.01 -11.26
C THR A 204 6.33 -9.13 -10.66
N LYS A 205 6.93 -10.14 -10.03
CA LYS A 205 6.34 -11.31 -9.30
C LYS A 205 5.09 -11.03 -8.42
N ASN A 206 3.92 -10.61 -8.96
CA ASN A 206 2.62 -10.16 -8.37
C ASN A 206 1.96 -8.92 -9.05
N GLY A 207 2.46 -8.41 -10.17
CA GLY A 207 1.88 -7.34 -11.00
C GLY A 207 1.53 -7.86 -12.40
N THR A 208 0.47 -7.34 -13.01
CA THR A 208 0.15 -7.65 -14.42
C THR A 208 1.20 -7.00 -15.31
N SER A 209 1.72 -7.74 -16.30
CA SER A 209 2.49 -7.13 -17.38
C SER A 209 1.60 -6.15 -18.12
N ARG A 210 2.20 -5.05 -18.59
CA ARG A 210 1.48 -4.12 -19.46
C ARG A 210 2.44 -3.35 -20.34
N ASP A 211 1.93 -2.94 -21.48
CA ASP A 211 2.60 -2.05 -22.40
C ASP A 211 2.11 -0.63 -22.17
N VAL A 212 3.07 0.30 -22.09
CA VAL A 212 2.77 1.71 -21.90
C VAL A 212 3.14 2.45 -23.18
N PRO A 213 2.16 3.08 -23.86
CA PRO A 213 2.44 3.89 -25.03
C PRO A 213 3.25 5.13 -24.62
N LEU A 214 4.21 5.50 -25.47
CA LEU A 214 5.09 6.63 -25.26
C LEU A 214 4.65 7.78 -26.18
N SER A 215 4.39 8.94 -25.59
CA SER A 215 4.17 10.17 -26.37
C SER A 215 5.44 10.58 -27.11
N THR A 216 5.30 11.44 -28.12
CA THR A 216 6.46 11.99 -28.86
C THR A 216 7.47 12.63 -27.90
N ARG A 217 6.99 13.39 -26.92
CA ARG A 217 7.82 14.02 -25.89
C ARG A 217 8.53 13.01 -24.98
N ALA A 218 7.86 11.89 -24.64
CA ALA A 218 8.50 10.80 -23.90
C ALA A 218 9.62 10.13 -24.73
N VAL A 219 9.38 9.91 -26.02
CA VAL A 219 10.36 9.34 -26.95
C VAL A 219 11.58 10.25 -27.12
N GLU A 220 11.36 11.55 -27.32
CA GLU A 220 12.43 12.55 -27.40
C GLU A 220 13.27 12.58 -26.12
N THR A 221 12.60 12.55 -24.96
CA THR A 221 13.26 12.49 -23.65
C THR A 221 14.12 11.23 -23.50
N LEU A 222 13.61 10.07 -23.93
CA LEU A 222 14.35 8.80 -23.89
C LEU A 222 15.50 8.76 -24.88
N ARG A 223 15.38 9.40 -26.06
CA ARG A 223 16.48 9.53 -27.03
C ARG A 223 17.59 10.46 -26.54
N ALA A 224 17.22 11.53 -25.85
CA ALA A 224 18.18 12.49 -25.29
C ALA A 224 18.98 11.90 -24.11
N LEU A 225 18.42 10.91 -23.42
CA LEU A 225 19.13 10.13 -22.42
C LEU A 225 20.18 9.24 -23.11
N GLN A 226 21.47 9.52 -22.86
CA GLN A 226 22.55 8.66 -23.35
C GLN A 226 22.40 7.26 -22.77
N ARG A 227 22.36 6.25 -23.64
CA ARG A 227 22.51 4.84 -23.26
C ARG A 227 23.95 4.64 -22.81
N GLY A 228 24.21 4.85 -21.53
CA GLY A 228 25.45 4.40 -20.91
C GLY A 228 25.47 2.87 -20.76
N GLU A 229 26.40 2.37 -19.96
CA GLU A 229 26.53 0.93 -19.66
C GLU A 229 25.43 0.37 -18.74
N SER A 230 24.55 1.24 -18.23
CA SER A 230 23.47 0.85 -17.33
C SER A 230 22.36 0.10 -18.06
N VAL A 231 21.91 -1.01 -17.46
CA VAL A 231 20.73 -1.76 -17.90
C VAL A 231 19.44 -0.95 -17.69
N THR A 232 19.36 -0.16 -16.62
CA THR A 232 18.18 0.68 -16.31
C THR A 232 18.29 2.07 -16.91
N VAL A 233 17.14 2.66 -17.26
CA VAL A 233 17.02 4.05 -17.74
C VAL A 233 17.45 5.03 -16.67
N PHE A 234 17.12 4.74 -15.41
CA PHE A 234 17.49 5.54 -14.25
C PHE A 234 18.34 4.74 -13.28
N THR A 235 19.56 5.22 -13.00
CA THR A 235 20.49 4.66 -12.01
C THR A 235 20.34 5.35 -10.65
N ALA A 236 19.11 5.42 -10.15
CA ALA A 236 18.80 6.14 -8.90
C ALA A 236 18.03 5.28 -7.90
N ALA A 237 18.51 5.24 -6.66
CA ALA A 237 17.79 4.60 -5.57
C ALA A 237 16.46 5.34 -5.30
N PRO A 238 15.36 4.62 -4.95
CA PRO A 238 14.06 5.25 -4.69
C PRO A 238 14.10 6.37 -3.63
N ASN A 239 14.95 6.22 -2.62
CA ASN A 239 15.14 7.24 -1.59
C ASN A 239 15.89 8.48 -2.11
N ALA A 240 16.87 8.29 -2.99
CA ALA A 240 17.59 9.40 -3.63
C ALA A 240 16.66 10.25 -4.48
N VAL A 241 15.77 9.63 -5.26
CA VAL A 241 14.74 10.34 -6.03
C VAL A 241 13.77 11.10 -5.13
N ARG A 242 13.33 10.49 -4.02
CA ARG A 242 12.47 11.17 -3.04
C ARG A 242 13.13 12.43 -2.49
N LEU A 243 14.40 12.34 -2.07
CA LEU A 243 15.14 13.49 -1.52
C LEU A 243 15.43 14.54 -2.58
N ALA A 244 15.79 14.14 -3.80
CA ALA A 244 15.99 15.05 -4.92
C ALA A 244 14.71 15.82 -5.26
N TRP A 245 13.57 15.15 -5.29
CA TRP A 245 12.26 15.78 -5.47
C TRP A 245 11.95 16.80 -4.37
N GLN A 246 12.13 16.42 -3.09
CA GLN A 246 11.88 17.33 -1.95
C GLN A 246 12.77 18.59 -1.99
N ARG A 247 14.02 18.45 -2.41
CA ARG A 247 14.93 19.60 -2.59
C ARG A 247 14.52 20.46 -3.77
N LEU A 248 14.09 19.84 -4.88
CA LEU A 248 13.61 20.55 -6.06
C LEU A 248 12.39 21.40 -5.72
N THR A 249 11.33 20.81 -5.17
CA THR A 249 10.08 21.51 -4.87
C THR A 249 10.28 22.62 -3.83
N ARG A 250 11.13 22.39 -2.82
CA ARG A 250 11.48 23.43 -1.85
C ARG A 250 12.20 24.63 -2.47
N ARG A 251 13.09 24.39 -3.43
CA ARG A 251 13.85 25.47 -4.10
C ARG A 251 12.95 26.36 -4.97
N VAL A 252 11.87 25.80 -5.51
CA VAL A 252 10.89 26.54 -6.33
C VAL A 252 9.63 26.89 -5.55
N GLU A 253 9.66 26.75 -4.22
CA GLU A 253 8.56 27.12 -3.32
C GLU A 253 7.21 26.46 -3.68
N LEU A 254 7.25 25.27 -4.28
CA LEU A 254 6.06 24.49 -4.58
C LEU A 254 5.66 23.66 -3.37
N GLU A 255 4.58 24.09 -2.74
CA GLU A 255 4.00 23.42 -1.58
C GLU A 255 3.05 22.29 -1.98
N ASP A 256 2.93 21.30 -1.08
CA ASP A 256 2.05 20.15 -1.20
C ASP A 256 2.09 19.41 -2.55
N LEU A 257 3.26 19.34 -3.21
CA LEU A 257 3.44 18.60 -4.45
C LEU A 257 4.37 17.39 -4.26
N HIS A 258 3.79 16.19 -4.35
CA HIS A 258 4.54 14.93 -4.33
C HIS A 258 4.82 14.45 -5.75
N LEU A 259 5.92 13.71 -5.92
CA LEU A 259 6.25 13.09 -7.21
C LEU A 259 5.12 12.18 -7.74
N HIS A 260 4.36 11.55 -6.84
CA HIS A 260 3.22 10.72 -7.24
C HIS A 260 2.05 11.54 -7.80
N ASP A 261 1.93 12.82 -7.47
CA ASP A 261 0.91 13.70 -8.02
C ASP A 261 1.14 13.92 -9.53
N LEU A 262 2.36 13.76 -10.05
CA LEU A 262 2.62 13.74 -11.50
C LEU A 262 1.91 12.60 -12.22
N ARG A 263 1.72 11.45 -11.55
CA ARG A 263 0.90 10.36 -12.09
C ARG A 263 -0.59 10.73 -12.07
N HIS A 264 -1.05 11.48 -11.06
CA HIS A 264 -2.42 12.00 -11.06
C HIS A 264 -2.61 12.96 -12.23
N GLU A 265 -1.65 13.84 -12.47
CA GLU A 265 -1.63 14.76 -13.61
C GLU A 265 -1.66 14.01 -14.95
N ALA A 266 -0.81 13.00 -15.12
CA ALA A 266 -0.78 12.16 -16.32
C ALA A 266 -2.14 11.52 -16.62
N VAL A 267 -2.77 10.92 -15.59
CA VAL A 267 -4.08 10.27 -15.73
C VAL A 267 -5.17 11.28 -16.09
N SER A 268 -5.18 12.46 -15.47
CA SER A 268 -6.11 13.54 -15.82
C SER A 268 -5.93 13.98 -17.27
N ARG A 269 -4.69 14.17 -17.74
CA ARG A 269 -4.39 14.54 -19.14
C ARG A 269 -4.85 13.50 -20.15
N LEU A 270 -4.81 12.21 -19.79
CA LEU A 270 -5.35 11.17 -20.67
C LEU A 270 -6.87 11.30 -20.82
N PHE A 271 -7.60 11.58 -19.75
CA PHE A 271 -9.04 11.84 -19.85
C PHE A 271 -9.36 13.12 -20.65
N GLU A 272 -8.59 14.18 -20.45
CA GLU A 272 -8.71 15.43 -21.21
C GLU A 272 -8.44 15.24 -22.72
N LYS A 273 -7.56 14.30 -23.07
CA LYS A 273 -7.31 13.88 -24.45
C LYS A 273 -8.41 12.97 -25.03
N GLY A 274 -9.46 12.67 -24.26
CA GLY A 274 -10.61 11.90 -24.71
C GLY A 274 -10.48 10.38 -24.59
N PHE A 275 -9.41 9.87 -23.94
CA PHE A 275 -9.28 8.43 -23.72
C PHE A 275 -10.39 7.91 -22.80
N ASN A 276 -10.90 6.73 -23.11
CA ASN A 276 -11.92 6.09 -22.31
C ASN A 276 -11.33 5.43 -21.05
N VAL A 277 -12.21 5.06 -20.11
CA VAL A 277 -11.80 4.52 -18.79
C VAL A 277 -10.95 3.24 -18.93
N ALA A 278 -11.25 2.37 -19.91
CA ALA A 278 -10.52 1.13 -20.13
C ALA A 278 -9.11 1.38 -20.70
N GLU A 279 -8.99 2.31 -21.65
CA GLU A 279 -7.70 2.74 -22.20
C GLU A 279 -6.83 3.37 -21.11
N VAL A 280 -7.38 4.30 -20.33
CA VAL A 280 -6.65 4.93 -19.22
C VAL A 280 -6.24 3.89 -18.19
N ALA A 281 -7.11 2.93 -17.84
CA ALA A 281 -6.79 1.84 -16.92
C ALA A 281 -5.64 0.96 -17.44
N SER A 282 -5.64 0.65 -18.73
CA SER A 282 -4.58 -0.11 -19.40
C SER A 282 -3.24 0.63 -19.34
N ILE A 283 -3.20 1.90 -19.75
CA ILE A 283 -1.98 2.73 -19.76
C ILE A 283 -1.43 2.92 -18.35
N SER A 284 -2.29 3.39 -17.44
CA SER A 284 -1.88 3.72 -16.08
C SER A 284 -1.71 2.48 -15.19
N GLY A 285 -2.26 1.32 -15.55
CA GLY A 285 -2.20 0.09 -14.75
C GLY A 285 -3.00 0.16 -13.46
N HIS A 286 -4.22 0.70 -13.52
CA HIS A 286 -5.21 0.59 -12.46
C HIS A 286 -5.96 -0.74 -12.60
N ARG A 287 -6.00 -1.54 -11.52
CA ARG A 287 -6.68 -2.84 -11.53
C ARG A 287 -8.20 -2.71 -11.43
N GLU A 288 -8.66 -1.74 -10.67
CA GLU A 288 -10.09 -1.52 -10.44
C GLU A 288 -10.48 -0.18 -11.05
N LEU A 289 -11.46 -0.19 -11.95
CA LEU A 289 -11.90 1.01 -12.65
C LEU A 289 -12.48 2.07 -11.70
N ARG A 290 -13.01 1.67 -10.54
CA ARG A 290 -13.45 2.60 -9.48
C ARG A 290 -12.36 3.56 -9.01
N MET A 291 -11.08 3.20 -9.15
CA MET A 291 -9.97 4.10 -8.82
C MET A 291 -9.87 5.28 -9.79
N LEU A 292 -10.43 5.14 -10.99
CA LEU A 292 -10.43 6.16 -12.04
C LEU A 292 -11.66 7.07 -12.01
N THR A 293 -12.73 6.70 -11.29
CA THR A 293 -13.98 7.48 -11.24
C THR A 293 -13.78 8.92 -10.81
N ARG A 294 -12.77 9.21 -9.99
CA ARG A 294 -12.43 10.58 -9.57
C ARG A 294 -11.88 11.47 -10.70
N TYR A 295 -11.46 10.88 -11.82
CA TYR A 295 -11.00 11.63 -13.00
C TYR A 295 -12.09 11.71 -14.08
N THR A 296 -13.14 10.90 -13.96
CA THR A 296 -14.27 10.88 -14.90
C THR A 296 -15.37 11.83 -14.49
N HIS A 297 -15.08 12.86 -13.68
CA HIS A 297 -16.02 13.95 -13.43
C HIS A 297 -16.15 14.78 -14.72
N LEU A 298 -16.83 14.18 -15.69
CA LEU A 298 -17.29 14.82 -16.91
C LEU A 298 -18.14 16.00 -16.45
N ARG A 299 -17.71 17.22 -16.78
CA ARG A 299 -18.54 18.39 -16.50
C ARG A 299 -19.81 18.20 -17.32
N ALA A 300 -20.98 18.50 -16.75
CA ALA A 300 -22.25 18.38 -17.46
C ALA A 300 -22.25 19.17 -18.79
N ALA A 301 -21.50 20.27 -18.84
CA ALA A 301 -21.25 21.06 -20.05
C ALA A 301 -20.50 20.27 -21.15
N ASP A 302 -19.51 19.45 -20.78
CA ASP A 302 -18.75 18.62 -21.74
C ASP A 302 -19.62 17.48 -22.29
N LEU A 303 -20.57 16.99 -21.48
CA LEU A 303 -21.57 16.01 -21.91
C LEU A 303 -22.62 16.63 -22.82
N ALA A 304 -23.10 17.84 -22.50
CA ALA A 304 -24.04 18.58 -23.34
C ALA A 304 -23.49 18.80 -24.75
N ASN A 305 -22.22 19.24 -24.86
CA ASN A 305 -21.55 19.40 -26.15
C ASN A 305 -21.40 18.10 -26.96
N ARG A 306 -21.44 16.92 -26.30
CA ARG A 306 -21.39 15.61 -26.97
C ARG A 306 -22.77 15.06 -27.31
N MET A 307 -23.83 15.60 -26.74
CA MET A 307 -25.21 15.17 -27.00
C MET A 307 -25.86 15.88 -28.20
N GLY A 308 -25.26 16.98 -28.68
CA GLY A 308 -25.79 17.80 -29.77
C GLY A 308 -26.20 19.17 -29.27
#